data_AF-A0A917CMI3-F1
#
_entry.id   AF-A0A917CMI3-F1
#
_cell.length_a   1.000
_cell.length_b   1.000
_cell.length_c   1.000
_cell.angle_alpha   90.00
_cell.angle_beta   90.00
_cell.angle_gamma   90.00
#
_symmetry.space_group_name_H-M   'P 1'
#
loop_
_entity.id
_entity.type
_entity.pdbx_description
1 polymer ?
#
loop_
_entity_poly.entity_id
_entity_poly.type
_entity_poly.pdbx_seq_one_letter_code
_entity_poly.pdbx_strand_id
1 'polypeptide(L)'
;MAKEKERQKLAEENLHRRREKKGKLLLLTIAGALLAVQLVSIFISGQMVSFALHLILIILMHQGYAWAKYVLASLMVLSVWVGVLGLTGYLPLSMPYPAASYAILAFYAAIAAVLFFSKSVSAYMRSKRNKTKEGARA
;
A
#
# COMPACT_ATOMS: atom_id res chain seq x y z
N MET A 1 41.51 11.79 3.26
CA MET A 1 40.43 12.01 2.26
C MET A 1 39.85 10.73 1.66
N ALA A 2 40.62 9.74 1.18
CA ALA A 2 40.07 8.51 0.60
C ALA A 2 39.23 7.66 1.59
N LYS A 3 39.74 7.46 2.81
CA LYS A 3 39.08 6.70 3.89
C LYS A 3 37.74 7.30 4.36
N GLU A 4 37.58 8.61 4.19
CA GLU A 4 36.36 9.33 4.58
C GLU A 4 35.27 9.22 3.51
N LYS A 5 35.65 9.25 2.23
CA LYS A 5 34.76 8.96 1.11
C LYS A 5 34.22 7.51 1.16
N GLU A 6 35.05 6.55 1.55
CA GLU A 6 34.61 5.16 1.73
C GLU A 6 33.59 5.00 2.86
N ARG A 7 33.81 5.67 4.00
CA ARG A 7 32.87 5.68 5.13
C ARG A 7 31.53 6.30 4.74
N GLN A 8 31.55 7.40 3.99
CA GLN A 8 30.34 8.06 3.49
C GLN A 8 29.56 7.14 2.54
N LYS A 9 30.23 6.51 1.56
CA LYS A 9 29.60 5.54 0.66
C LYS A 9 28.97 4.37 1.42
N LEU A 10 29.67 3.83 2.41
CA LEU A 10 29.20 2.69 3.20
C LEU A 10 28.02 3.08 4.10
N ALA A 11 28.00 4.31 4.63
CA ALA A 11 26.86 4.85 5.37
C ALA A 11 25.62 5.04 4.48
N GLU A 12 25.79 5.57 3.27
CA GLU A 12 24.71 5.75 2.29
C GLU A 12 24.14 4.41 1.83
N GLU A 13 24.99 3.43 1.53
CA GLU A 13 24.58 2.09 1.13
C GLU A 13 23.77 1.40 2.25
N ASN A 14 24.26 1.46 3.48
CA ASN A 14 23.55 0.91 4.64
C ASN A 14 22.20 1.58 4.87
N LEU A 15 22.12 2.90 4.68
CA LEU A 15 20.88 3.66 4.80
C LEU A 15 19.90 3.28 3.68
N HIS A 16 20.38 3.07 2.45
CA HIS A 16 19.60 2.56 1.33
C HIS A 16 19.03 1.16 1.62
N ARG A 17 19.88 0.22 2.05
CA ARG A 17 19.46 -1.14 2.42
C ARG A 17 18.43 -1.14 3.55
N ARG A 18 18.61 -0.29 4.58
CA ARG A 18 17.64 -0.15 5.68
C ARG A 18 16.29 0.38 5.18
N ARG A 19 16.29 1.40 4.30
CA ARG A 19 15.05 1.93 3.72
C ARG A 19 14.33 0.91 2.85
N GLU A 20 15.07 0.12 2.08
CA GLU A 20 14.50 -0.96 1.25
C GLU A 20 13.84 -2.04 2.11
N LYS A 21 14.53 -2.53 3.16
CA LYS A 21 13.96 -3.52 4.09
C LYS A 21 12.69 -3.00 4.77
N LYS A 22 12.72 -1.75 5.27
CA LYS A 22 11.54 -1.11 5.87
C LYS A 22 10.40 -0.95 4.86
N GLY A 23 10.70 -0.55 3.63
CA GLY A 23 9.73 -0.43 2.55
C GLY A 23 9.05 -1.76 2.20
N LYS A 24 9.84 -2.84 2.11
CA LYS A 24 9.33 -4.20 1.90
C LYS A 24 8.40 -4.62 3.03
N LEU A 25 8.83 -4.43 4.27
CA LEU A 25 8.05 -4.81 5.46
C LEU A 25 6.71 -4.06 5.49
N LEU A 26 6.74 -2.73 5.32
CA LEU A 26 5.52 -1.91 5.28
C LEU A 26 4.55 -2.35 4.19
N LEU A 27 5.05 -2.65 2.99
CA LEU A 27 4.23 -3.09 1.88
C LEU A 27 3.58 -4.45 2.17
N LEU A 28 4.32 -5.38 2.79
CA LEU A 28 3.80 -6.67 3.25
C LEU A 28 2.73 -6.52 4.34
N THR A 29 2.96 -5.63 5.30
CA THR A 29 1.99 -5.35 6.37
C THR A 29 0.71 -4.74 5.81
N ILE A 30 0.81 -3.76 4.91
CA ILE A 30 -0.35 -3.16 4.24
C ILE A 30 -1.10 -4.21 3.42
N ALA A 31 -0.37 -5.02 2.64
CA ALA A 31 -0.97 -6.08 1.83
C ALA A 31 -1.71 -7.10 2.69
N GLY A 32 -1.08 -7.61 3.75
CA GLY A 32 -1.69 -8.58 4.65
C GLY A 32 -2.93 -8.02 5.36
N ALA A 33 -2.84 -6.79 5.87
CA ALA A 33 -3.97 -6.16 6.55
C ALA A 33 -5.15 -5.87 5.61
N LEU A 34 -4.88 -5.39 4.38
CA LEU A 34 -5.91 -5.19 3.36
C LEU A 34 -6.60 -6.50 2.96
N LEU A 35 -5.81 -7.55 2.73
CA LEU A 35 -6.35 -8.86 2.35
C LEU A 35 -7.18 -9.47 3.47
N ALA A 36 -6.81 -9.28 4.73
CA ALA A 36 -7.61 -9.72 5.87
C ALA A 36 -8.99 -9.04 5.89
N VAL A 37 -9.05 -7.71 5.69
CA VAL A 37 -10.31 -6.97 5.61
C VAL A 37 -11.15 -7.39 4.40
N GLN A 38 -10.53 -7.59 3.25
CA GLN A 38 -11.24 -8.02 2.04
C GLN A 38 -11.74 -9.48 2.16
N LEU A 39 -11.00 -10.37 2.83
CA LEU A 39 -11.47 -11.74 3.12
C LEU A 39 -12.77 -11.70 3.92
N VAL A 40 -12.82 -10.93 5.01
CA VAL A 40 -14.06 -10.74 5.79
C VAL A 40 -15.18 -10.19 4.90
N SER A 41 -14.86 -9.24 4.02
CA SER A 41 -15.83 -8.63 3.11
C SER A 41 -16.42 -9.63 2.10
N ILE A 42 -15.64 -10.59 1.60
CA ILE A 42 -16.13 -11.68 0.74
C ILE A 42 -17.20 -12.48 1.45
N PHE A 43 -16.97 -12.87 2.71
CA PHE A 43 -17.92 -13.69 3.46
C PHE A 43 -19.24 -12.95 3.75
N ILE A 44 -19.18 -11.64 3.96
CA ILE A 44 -20.37 -10.84 4.27
C ILE A 44 -21.16 -10.45 3.02
N SER A 45 -20.47 -10.12 1.92
CA SER A 45 -21.07 -9.40 0.78
C SER A 45 -20.79 -10.00 -0.60
N GLY A 46 -20.02 -11.08 -0.69
CA GLY A 46 -19.73 -11.75 -1.96
C GLY A 46 -18.89 -10.94 -2.94
N GLN A 47 -18.17 -9.90 -2.48
CA GLN A 47 -17.39 -8.97 -3.31
C GLN A 47 -16.08 -9.56 -3.88
N MET A 48 -16.17 -10.65 -4.64
CA MET A 48 -15.01 -11.33 -5.22
C MET A 48 -14.23 -10.45 -6.21
N VAL A 49 -14.92 -9.59 -6.97
CA VAL A 49 -14.29 -8.66 -7.93
C VAL A 49 -13.40 -7.64 -7.22
N SER A 50 -13.88 -7.05 -6.11
CA SER A 50 -13.07 -6.12 -5.30
C SER A 50 -11.82 -6.81 -4.78
N PHE A 51 -11.96 -8.01 -4.21
CA PHE A 51 -10.82 -8.78 -3.72
C PHE A 51 -9.78 -9.07 -4.81
N ALA A 52 -10.23 -9.56 -5.98
CA ALA A 52 -9.35 -9.85 -7.10
C ALA A 52 -8.57 -8.60 -7.54
N LEU A 53 -9.25 -7.45 -7.61
CA LEU A 53 -8.63 -6.18 -7.99
C LEU A 53 -7.56 -5.73 -6.98
N HIS A 54 -7.83 -5.85 -5.68
CA HIS A 54 -6.85 -5.54 -4.63
C HIS A 54 -5.64 -6.48 -4.69
N LEU A 55 -5.88 -7.78 -4.90
CA LEU A 55 -4.84 -8.79 -5.04
C LEU A 55 -3.91 -8.46 -6.23
N ILE A 56 -4.49 -8.15 -7.40
CA ILE A 56 -3.74 -7.76 -8.60
C ILE A 56 -2.88 -6.52 -8.33
N LEU A 57 -3.45 -5.48 -7.71
CA LEU A 57 -2.70 -4.25 -7.38
C LEU A 57 -1.54 -4.52 -6.41
N ILE A 58 -1.75 -5.37 -5.40
CA ILE A 58 -0.70 -5.77 -4.46
C ILE A 58 0.43 -6.51 -5.19
N ILE A 59 0.10 -7.43 -6.09
CA ILE A 59 1.09 -8.17 -6.89
C ILE A 59 1.89 -7.20 -7.77
N LEU A 60 1.21 -6.28 -8.46
CA LEU A 60 1.87 -5.27 -9.29
C LEU A 60 2.79 -4.35 -8.48
N MET A 61 2.37 -3.93 -7.29
CA MET A 61 3.22 -3.18 -6.38
C MET A 61 4.44 -4.00 -5.94
N HIS A 62 4.28 -5.30 -5.69
CA HIS A 62 5.38 -6.20 -5.35
C HIS A 62 6.37 -6.39 -6.51
N GLN A 63 5.90 -6.32 -7.75
CA GLN A 63 6.74 -6.32 -8.95
C GLN A 63 7.43 -4.97 -9.23
N GLY A 64 7.14 -3.93 -8.45
CA GLY A 64 7.78 -2.62 -8.56
C GLY A 64 7.05 -1.63 -9.48
N TYR A 65 5.80 -1.90 -9.86
CA TYR A 65 4.98 -0.96 -10.62
C TYR A 65 4.52 0.19 -9.72
N ALA A 66 5.23 1.31 -9.79
CA ALA A 66 4.97 2.48 -8.94
C ALA A 66 3.58 3.10 -9.16
N TRP A 67 2.95 2.93 -10.33
CA TRP A 67 1.60 3.44 -10.59
C TRP A 67 0.54 2.69 -9.79
N ALA A 68 0.73 1.39 -9.54
CA ALA A 68 -0.23 0.55 -8.82
C ALA A 68 -0.46 1.04 -7.39
N LYS A 69 0.57 1.62 -6.75
CA LYS A 69 0.44 2.23 -5.42
C LYS A 69 -0.54 3.40 -5.40
N TYR A 70 -0.55 4.21 -6.46
CA TYR A 70 -1.39 5.40 -6.56
C TYR A 70 -2.82 4.99 -6.87
N VAL A 71 -3.02 3.99 -7.72
CA VAL A 71 -4.34 3.42 -7.97
C VAL A 71 -4.94 2.84 -6.69
N LEU A 72 -4.16 2.03 -5.95
CA LEU A 72 -4.61 1.46 -4.68
C LEU A 72 -4.92 2.56 -3.65
N ALA A 73 -4.07 3.58 -3.53
CA ALA A 73 -4.30 4.70 -2.62
C ALA A 73 -5.56 5.50 -3.00
N SER A 74 -5.79 5.75 -4.28
CA SER A 74 -7.00 6.43 -4.76
C SER A 74 -8.27 5.62 -4.48
N LEU A 75 -8.24 4.29 -4.64
CA LEU A 75 -9.36 3.42 -4.28
C LEU A 75 -9.66 3.46 -2.78
N MET A 76 -8.63 3.54 -1.93
CA MET A 76 -8.80 3.71 -0.49
C MET A 76 -9.44 5.06 -0.17
N VAL A 77 -8.97 6.16 -0.78
CA VAL A 77 -9.57 7.50 -0.59
C VAL A 77 -11.02 7.52 -1.05
N LEU A 78 -11.33 6.91 -2.21
CA LEU A 78 -12.69 6.83 -2.72
C LEU A 78 -13.59 6.06 -1.76
N SER A 79 -13.11 4.91 -1.24
CA SER A 79 -13.83 4.13 -0.22
C SER A 79 -14.11 4.95 1.04
N VAL A 80 -13.13 5.74 1.49
CA VAL A 80 -13.30 6.66 2.63
C VAL A 80 -14.39 7.69 2.32
N TRP A 81 -14.32 8.33 1.16
CA TRP A 81 -15.28 9.35 0.76
C TRP A 81 -16.71 8.83 0.70
N VAL A 82 -16.92 7.70 0.00
CA VAL A 82 -18.23 7.05 -0.10
C VAL A 82 -18.74 6.63 1.27
N GLY A 83 -17.87 6.07 2.12
CA GLY A 83 -18.25 5.64 3.47
C GLY A 83 -18.65 6.80 4.38
N VAL A 84 -17.95 7.94 4.31
CA VAL A 84 -18.29 9.15 5.07
C VAL A 84 -19.63 9.72 4.61
N LEU A 85 -19.89 9.77 3.31
CA LEU A 85 -21.19 10.21 2.79
C LEU A 85 -22.33 9.28 3.21
N GLY A 86 -22.07 7.96 3.32
CA GLY A 86 -23.02 7.01 3.88
C GLY A 86 -23.30 7.25 5.37
N LEU A 87 -22.26 7.48 6.18
CA LEU A 87 -22.40 7.73 7.63
C LEU A 87 -23.08 9.05 7.98
N THR A 88 -22.91 10.06 7.14
CA THR A 88 -23.55 11.38 7.28
C THR A 88 -24.99 11.40 6.72
N GLY A 89 -25.45 10.30 6.11
CA GLY A 89 -26.80 10.18 5.57
C GLY A 89 -27.01 10.85 4.20
N TYR A 90 -25.95 11.39 3.58
CA TYR A 90 -26.01 11.93 2.22
C TYR A 90 -26.20 10.83 1.17
N LEU A 91 -25.65 9.65 1.42
CA LEU A 91 -25.87 8.44 0.61
C LEU A 91 -26.76 7.47 1.40
N PRO A 92 -27.82 6.90 0.79
CA PRO A 92 -28.73 5.96 1.46
C PRO A 92 -28.07 4.57 1.60
N LEU A 93 -26.96 4.51 2.35
CA LEU A 93 -26.25 3.30 2.71
C LEU A 93 -26.64 2.92 4.14
N SER A 94 -27.30 1.78 4.32
CA SER A 94 -27.55 1.26 5.67
C SER A 94 -26.23 0.77 6.27
N MET A 95 -25.72 1.51 7.25
CA MET A 95 -24.54 1.11 8.02
C MET A 95 -24.99 0.63 9.41
N PRO A 96 -25.25 -0.69 9.59
CA PRO A 96 -25.77 -1.22 10.85
C PRO A 96 -24.80 -1.07 12.03
N TYR A 97 -23.50 -0.82 11.76
CA TYR A 97 -22.45 -0.73 12.79
C TYR A 97 -21.59 0.54 12.61
N PRO A 98 -22.07 1.72 13.04
CA PRO A 98 -21.40 3.00 12.80
C PRO A 98 -19.96 3.04 13.32
N ALA A 99 -19.71 2.53 14.53
CA ALA A 99 -18.37 2.51 15.14
C ALA A 99 -17.37 1.65 14.34
N ALA A 100 -17.81 0.47 13.88
CA ALA A 100 -16.98 -0.41 13.05
C ALA A 100 -16.68 0.24 11.69
N SER A 101 -17.67 0.93 11.09
CA SER A 101 -17.47 1.68 9.86
C SER A 101 -16.42 2.79 10.02
N TYR A 102 -16.46 3.59 11.09
CA TYR A 102 -15.44 4.61 11.34
C TYR A 102 -14.03 4.01 11.46
N ALA A 103 -13.88 2.86 12.13
CA ALA A 103 -12.60 2.19 12.26
C ALA A 103 -12.03 1.71 10.90
N ILE A 104 -12.89 1.14 10.05
CA ILE A 104 -12.50 0.70 8.69
C ILE A 104 -12.11 1.91 7.82
N LEU A 105 -12.87 3.00 7.88
CA LEU A 105 -12.55 4.22 7.13
C LEU A 105 -11.23 4.85 7.60
N ALA A 106 -10.99 4.92 8.90
CA ALA A 106 -9.72 5.40 9.46
C ALA A 106 -8.55 4.53 9.00
N PHE A 107 -8.73 3.20 8.99
CA PHE A 107 -7.75 2.25 8.48
C PHE A 107 -7.44 2.47 6.99
N TYR A 108 -8.46 2.64 6.14
CA TYR A 108 -8.26 2.94 4.71
C TYR A 108 -7.59 4.31 4.49
N ALA A 109 -7.96 5.33 5.26
CA ALA A 109 -7.30 6.63 5.21
C ALA A 109 -5.82 6.54 5.58
N ALA A 110 -5.48 5.78 6.63
CA ALA A 110 -4.11 5.55 7.04
C ALA A 110 -3.30 4.82 5.94
N ILE A 111 -3.87 3.80 5.31
CA ILE A 111 -3.22 3.11 4.18
C ILE A 111 -2.99 4.06 3.02
N ALA A 112 -4.00 4.84 2.63
CA ALA A 112 -3.88 5.81 1.55
C ALA A 112 -2.73 6.80 1.82
N ALA A 113 -2.69 7.36 3.03
CA ALA A 113 -1.63 8.29 3.44
C ALA A 113 -0.25 7.63 3.36
N VAL A 114 -0.10 6.39 3.85
CA VAL A 114 1.17 5.66 3.76
C VAL A 114 1.57 5.41 2.30
N LEU A 115 0.64 5.02 1.43
CA LEU A 115 0.94 4.75 0.02
C LEU A 115 1.34 6.00 -0.76
N PHE A 116 0.69 7.14 -0.50
CA PHE A 116 1.02 8.42 -1.12
C PHE A 116 2.38 8.95 -0.61
N PHE A 117 2.58 8.99 0.70
CA PHE A 117 3.68 9.76 1.30
C PHE A 117 4.91 8.92 1.69
N SER A 118 4.84 7.59 1.70
CA SER A 118 5.97 6.77 2.15
C SER A 118 7.12 6.74 1.15
N LYS A 119 8.22 7.41 1.54
CA LYS A 119 9.50 7.36 0.83
C LYS A 119 10.12 5.96 0.84
N SER A 120 9.92 5.18 1.89
CA SER A 120 10.46 3.81 2.00
C SER A 120 9.76 2.83 1.05
N VAL A 121 8.43 2.90 0.94
CA VAL A 121 7.67 2.08 -0.03
C VAL A 121 8.11 2.42 -1.46
N SER A 122 8.25 3.70 -1.76
CA SER A 122 8.73 4.17 -3.07
C SER A 122 10.16 3.73 -3.36
N ALA A 123 11.06 3.75 -2.37
CA ALA A 123 12.43 3.27 -2.51
C ALA A 123 12.50 1.76 -2.80
N TYR A 124 11.67 0.97 -2.10
CA TYR A 124 11.57 -0.47 -2.33
C TYR A 124 11.11 -0.80 -3.76
N MET A 125 10.04 -0.17 -4.24
CA MET A 125 9.53 -0.44 -5.60
C MET A 125 10.53 -0.05 -6.69
N ARG A 126 11.28 1.06 -6.52
CA ARG A 126 12.35 1.44 -7.46
C ARG A 126 13.48 0.41 -7.49
N SER A 127 13.93 -0.04 -6.31
CA SER A 127 14.96 -1.09 -6.20
C SER A 127 14.51 -2.37 -6.92
N LYS A 128 13.26 -2.79 -6.69
CA LYS A 128 12.71 -4.00 -7.31
C LYS A 128 12.62 -3.89 -8.83
N ARG A 129 12.12 -2.76 -9.35
CA ARG A 129 12.03 -2.50 -10.80
C ARG A 129 13.40 -2.53 -11.48
N ASN A 130 14.43 -1.98 -10.84
CA ASN A 130 15.79 -1.98 -11.39
C ASN A 130 16.35 -3.40 -11.48
N LYS A 131 16.19 -4.20 -10.43
CA LYS A 131 16.59 -5.62 -10.42
C LYS A 131 15.89 -6.43 -11.52
N THR A 132 14.60 -6.18 -11.75
CA THR A 132 13.85 -6.84 -12.84
C THR A 132 14.37 -6.44 -14.22
N LYS A 133 14.76 -5.18 -14.43
CA LYS A 133 15.35 -4.72 -15.70
C LYS A 133 16.75 -5.28 -15.95
N GLU A 134 17.55 -5.43 -14.91
CA GLU A 134 18.89 -6.04 -15.01
C GLU A 134 18.79 -7.52 -15.37
N GLY A 135 17.89 -8.26 -14.71
CA GLY A 135 17.64 -9.66 -15.03
C GLY A 135 17.00 -9.93 -16.40
N ALA A 136 16.31 -8.94 -16.99
CA ALA A 136 15.77 -9.05 -18.35
C ALA A 136 16.78 -8.70 -19.46
N ARG A 137 17.97 -8.22 -19.08
CA ARG A 137 19.08 -7.87 -19.99
C ARG A 137 20.25 -8.85 -19.94
N ALA A 138 20.21 -9.80 -18.99
CA ALA A 138 21.15 -10.92 -18.87
C ALA A 138 20.60 -12.13 -19.64
#